data_AF-A0A9P1ICC2-F1
#
_entry.id   AF-A0A9P1ICC2-F1
#
_cell.length_a   1.000
_cell.length_b   1.000
_cell.length_c   1.000
_cell.angle_alpha   90.00
_cell.angle_beta   90.00
_cell.angle_gamma   90.00
#
_symmetry.space_group_name_H-M   'P 1'
#
loop_
_entity.id
_entity.type
_entity.pdbx_description
1 polymer ?
#
loop_
_entity_poly.entity_id
_entity_poly.type
_entity_poly.pdbx_seq_one_letter_code
_entity_poly.pdbx_strand_id
1 'polypeptide(L)'
;MFGKDRRKTINPGRQSTARTPTKPRFTDVLPSTGKKSVHTDGRMSLNRTSGARLSLFQRPSIAPPKDVKALAPVNTSKIYKFLLEQEKDNAPPEKQIRNPAGRQDFSLIFELIYQHLSPDFEIDKHARIEDEVIPILKGLGYPHPLKNSYFQPIGSPHNYPHLLEALAWLVEVVEVAHGVRQSAQYVLTGDFTNGNSAYKPLMYSWLGTVYREYTNDRNRLKDPNFAEDKKRVLHEFFESNEDIEGEVEVTKAALEQLNFECLEIESNKGVEQQYKDELNRLSDDTRKANDYNQLCIAQCEKAEEEHAKTSEIGEIESIKSRIEIQKENHGLSGEDVRKMNGESRKNRELINEKRGLLEELSKQVWLISDKNRETFSEQKELFVKVLRMIDDLTAGIELELQGFGMPTTEKELALEIDRMINEFIPRFTEKLNEKSLQLEKQEALIAQNLETIKEKLEIETEKLEELQKLNLREERIRRNEREEWKENRVLLEKKIEEVENEKELICENMKAVQQLDQEIEKENENMRKNTEVQQRKCEQFEEKIVIKVAELAKEMMNLENERFAVLNFAENIAQTAKSLKNKD
;
A
#
# COMPACT_ATOMS: atom_id res chain seq x y z
N MET A 1 -82.48 -3.01 14.89
CA MET A 1 -82.76 -4.24 14.09
C MET A 1 -81.44 -4.66 13.47
N PHE A 2 -80.82 -5.76 13.92
CA PHE A 2 -81.00 -7.16 13.45
C PHE A 2 -80.39 -7.39 12.05
N GLY A 3 -79.47 -8.34 11.81
CA GLY A 3 -78.77 -9.32 12.68
C GLY A 3 -77.25 -9.36 12.39
N LYS A 4 -76.35 -9.96 13.19
CA LYS A 4 -76.40 -11.23 13.95
C LYS A 4 -76.59 -12.42 13.00
N ASP A 5 -75.66 -13.37 12.88
CA ASP A 5 -75.23 -14.29 13.95
C ASP A 5 -73.88 -15.01 13.61
N ARG A 6 -72.95 -15.17 14.58
CA ARG A 6 -72.48 -16.44 15.22
C ARG A 6 -71.46 -17.29 14.44
N ARG A 7 -70.51 -18.03 15.05
CA ARG A 7 -70.16 -18.36 16.46
C ARG A 7 -68.65 -18.71 16.54
N LYS A 8 -67.91 -18.36 17.61
CA LYS A 8 -67.35 -19.24 18.68
C LYS A 8 -66.54 -20.47 18.18
N THR A 9 -65.40 -20.91 18.73
CA THR A 9 -64.55 -20.59 19.91
C THR A 9 -63.15 -21.26 19.68
N ILE A 10 -62.09 -21.22 20.51
CA ILE A 10 -61.87 -20.89 21.94
C ILE A 10 -60.43 -20.34 22.19
N ASN A 11 -60.09 -20.02 23.44
CA ASN A 11 -58.76 -19.67 23.99
C ASN A 11 -58.75 -20.17 25.47
N PRO A 12 -57.67 -20.15 26.30
CA PRO A 12 -56.22 -20.03 26.08
C PRO A 12 -55.41 -21.17 26.80
N GLY A 13 -54.08 -21.06 26.89
CA GLY A 13 -53.27 -21.98 27.72
C GLY A 13 -51.79 -21.63 27.84
N ARG A 14 -51.44 -20.64 28.68
CA ARG A 14 -50.04 -20.29 29.02
C ARG A 14 -49.81 -20.52 30.51
N GLN A 15 -48.80 -21.32 30.89
CA GLN A 15 -48.09 -21.17 32.17
C GLN A 15 -46.73 -21.88 32.17
N SER A 16 -45.74 -21.23 32.77
CA SER A 16 -44.37 -21.73 32.96
C SER A 16 -44.25 -22.54 34.26
N THR A 17 -43.18 -23.33 34.45
CA THR A 17 -42.18 -23.11 35.53
C THR A 17 -41.05 -24.16 35.59
N ALA A 18 -39.95 -23.75 36.21
CA ALA A 18 -38.98 -24.53 36.99
C ALA A 18 -37.96 -25.49 36.31
N ARG A 19 -36.72 -24.98 36.29
CA ARG A 19 -35.41 -25.65 36.37
C ARG A 19 -35.35 -26.96 37.20
N THR A 20 -34.51 -27.92 36.79
CA THR A 20 -33.29 -28.34 37.53
C THR A 20 -32.42 -29.31 36.70
N PRO A 21 -31.10 -29.51 37.02
CA PRO A 21 -30.14 -30.14 36.11
C PRO A 21 -29.82 -31.61 36.46
N THR A 22 -29.26 -32.36 35.51
CA THR A 22 -28.57 -33.64 35.77
C THR A 22 -27.20 -33.68 35.08
N LYS A 23 -26.18 -34.10 35.84
CA LYS A 23 -24.76 -34.19 35.44
C LYS A 23 -24.40 -35.63 35.01
N PRO A 24 -23.18 -35.90 34.48
CA PRO A 24 -22.94 -37.00 33.55
C PRO A 24 -22.73 -38.35 34.23
N ARG A 25 -22.73 -39.42 33.42
CA ARG A 25 -22.35 -40.77 33.85
C ARG A 25 -21.02 -41.20 33.23
N PHE A 26 -20.04 -41.37 34.12
CA PHE A 26 -18.80 -42.12 33.89
C PHE A 26 -19.13 -43.62 33.74
N THR A 27 -18.47 -44.34 32.82
CA THR A 27 -18.27 -45.78 32.93
C THR A 27 -16.92 -46.16 32.32
N ASP A 28 -16.08 -46.77 33.13
CA ASP A 28 -14.72 -47.20 32.81
C ASP A 28 -14.66 -48.63 32.26
N VAL A 29 -13.59 -48.91 31.51
CA VAL A 29 -12.77 -50.14 31.55
C VAL A 29 -13.41 -51.50 31.18
N LEU A 30 -13.01 -52.05 30.01
CA LEU A 30 -12.10 -53.22 29.88
C LEU A 30 -11.70 -53.48 28.40
N PRO A 31 -10.56 -54.16 28.12
CA PRO A 31 -9.93 -54.19 26.79
C PRO A 31 -10.24 -55.45 25.97
N SER A 32 -10.00 -55.38 24.66
CA SER A 32 -9.89 -56.56 23.78
C SER A 32 -8.46 -56.72 23.24
N THR A 33 -7.96 -57.95 23.28
CA THR A 33 -6.61 -58.37 22.91
C THR A 33 -6.52 -58.73 21.42
N GLY A 34 -5.49 -58.25 20.71
CA GLY A 34 -5.48 -58.31 19.24
C GLY A 34 -4.12 -58.25 18.54
N LYS A 35 -3.22 -59.18 18.86
CA LYS A 35 -2.04 -59.61 18.05
C LYS A 35 -0.99 -58.54 17.67
N LYS A 36 0.15 -58.62 18.37
CA LYS A 36 1.46 -58.19 17.84
C LYS A 36 1.84 -59.09 16.63
N SER A 37 2.51 -58.52 15.64
CA SER A 37 3.46 -59.25 14.79
C SER A 37 4.80 -58.50 14.78
N VAL A 38 5.90 -59.22 14.59
CA VAL A 38 7.27 -58.77 14.87
C VAL A 38 8.08 -58.70 13.57
N HIS A 39 8.97 -57.70 13.50
CA HIS A 39 10.06 -57.45 12.54
C HIS A 39 10.21 -58.31 11.27
N THR A 40 10.45 -57.62 10.16
CA THR A 40 11.71 -57.78 9.41
C THR A 40 12.30 -56.40 9.08
N ASP A 41 13.63 -56.31 9.06
CA ASP A 41 14.41 -55.08 8.81
C ASP A 41 14.52 -54.71 7.32
N GLY A 42 14.81 -53.44 7.01
CA GLY A 42 15.19 -53.06 5.65
C GLY A 42 15.46 -51.57 5.39
N ARG A 43 16.71 -51.15 5.62
CA ARG A 43 17.35 -49.89 5.13
C ARG A 43 16.84 -48.55 5.68
N MET A 44 17.57 -48.02 6.66
CA MET A 44 17.78 -46.57 6.81
C MET A 44 19.07 -46.17 6.09
N SER A 45 19.00 -45.18 5.19
CA SER A 45 20.21 -44.51 4.66
C SER A 45 20.56 -43.32 5.54
N LEU A 46 21.70 -43.39 6.24
CA LEU A 46 22.34 -42.21 6.80
C LEU A 46 22.62 -41.22 5.67
N ASN A 47 22.31 -39.93 5.89
CA ASN A 47 23.07 -38.87 5.26
C ASN A 47 23.43 -37.80 6.29
N ARG A 48 24.64 -37.26 6.15
CA ARG A 48 25.38 -36.58 7.22
C ARG A 48 24.98 -35.12 7.39
N THR A 49 25.21 -34.63 8.60
CA THR A 49 25.21 -33.21 8.97
C THR A 49 26.21 -32.40 8.15
N SER A 50 25.75 -31.38 7.41
CA SER A 50 26.61 -30.33 6.85
C SER A 50 25.83 -29.05 6.55
N GLY A 51 26.28 -27.93 7.13
CA GLY A 51 26.01 -26.57 6.63
C GLY A 51 24.55 -26.09 6.66
N ALA A 52 24.09 -25.60 7.82
CA ALA A 52 22.88 -24.80 7.89
C ALA A 52 23.08 -23.44 7.19
N ARG A 53 22.72 -23.35 5.91
CA ARG A 53 22.48 -22.06 5.25
C ARG A 53 21.15 -21.51 5.78
N LEU A 54 21.19 -20.40 6.52
CA LEU A 54 19.97 -19.66 6.85
C LEU A 54 19.34 -19.11 5.55
N SER A 55 18.27 -19.76 5.10
CA SER A 55 17.37 -19.19 4.10
C SER A 55 16.40 -18.25 4.81
N LEU A 56 16.30 -17.00 4.33
CA LEU A 56 15.29 -16.03 4.78
C LEU A 56 13.85 -16.46 4.42
N PHE A 57 13.70 -17.43 3.52
CA PHE A 57 12.41 -18.08 3.25
C PHE A 57 12.27 -19.32 4.14
N GLN A 58 11.69 -19.13 5.32
CA GLN A 58 11.11 -20.23 6.10
C GLN A 58 9.97 -20.85 5.28
N ARG A 59 9.95 -22.18 5.17
CA ARG A 59 8.79 -22.89 4.61
C ARG A 59 7.59 -22.64 5.53
N PRO A 60 6.45 -22.14 5.02
CA PRO A 60 5.24 -22.07 5.83
C PRO A 60 4.80 -23.47 6.27
N SER A 61 4.04 -23.54 7.35
CA SER A 61 3.47 -24.79 7.88
C SER A 61 2.69 -25.53 6.78
N ILE A 62 3.06 -26.80 6.54
CA ILE A 62 2.40 -27.68 5.55
C ILE A 62 1.00 -28.13 6.05
N ALA A 63 0.65 -27.85 7.30
CA ALA A 63 -0.70 -28.07 7.80
C ALA A 63 -1.67 -27.05 7.18
N PRO A 64 -2.81 -27.49 6.58
CA PRO A 64 -3.83 -26.57 6.11
C PRO A 64 -4.37 -25.73 7.28
N PRO A 65 -4.77 -24.47 7.05
CA PRO A 65 -5.26 -23.60 8.10
C PRO A 65 -6.45 -24.22 8.83
N LYS A 66 -6.48 -24.09 10.16
CA LYS A 66 -7.40 -24.86 11.01
C LYS A 66 -8.87 -24.41 10.90
N ASP A 67 -9.13 -23.23 10.35
CA ASP A 67 -10.43 -22.56 10.33
C ASP A 67 -10.93 -22.18 8.93
N VAL A 68 -10.65 -23.00 7.90
CA VAL A 68 -11.13 -22.77 6.52
C VAL A 68 -12.65 -22.53 6.44
N LYS A 69 -13.43 -23.16 7.33
CA LYS A 69 -14.89 -22.95 7.41
C LYS A 69 -15.29 -21.55 7.91
N ALA A 70 -14.47 -20.91 8.75
CA ALA A 70 -14.75 -19.56 9.25
C ALA A 70 -14.42 -18.48 8.20
N LEU A 71 -13.43 -18.75 7.33
CA LEU A 71 -13.03 -17.87 6.23
C LEU A 71 -13.90 -17.99 4.98
N ALA A 72 -14.67 -19.07 4.83
CA ALA A 72 -15.57 -19.30 3.69
C ALA A 72 -16.45 -18.10 3.27
N PRO A 73 -17.16 -17.35 4.15
CA PRO A 73 -17.90 -16.16 3.75
C PRO A 73 -17.00 -15.03 3.22
N VAL A 74 -15.84 -14.81 3.84
CA VAL A 74 -14.88 -13.77 3.41
C VAL A 74 -14.33 -14.10 2.02
N ASN A 75 -13.92 -15.36 1.81
CA ASN A 75 -13.43 -15.85 0.53
C ASN A 75 -14.52 -15.77 -0.56
N THR A 76 -15.77 -16.10 -0.23
CA THR A 76 -16.91 -15.94 -1.15
C THR A 76 -17.05 -14.48 -1.59
N SER A 77 -17.09 -13.54 -0.64
CA SER A 77 -17.26 -12.11 -0.94
C SER A 77 -16.07 -11.54 -1.70
N LYS A 78 -14.84 -12.01 -1.47
CA LYS A 78 -13.65 -11.61 -2.23
C LYS A 78 -13.77 -12.03 -3.70
N ILE A 79 -14.04 -13.31 -3.96
CA ILE A 79 -14.21 -13.85 -5.32
C ILE A 79 -15.37 -13.16 -6.05
N TYR A 80 -16.49 -12.94 -5.37
CA TYR A 80 -17.65 -12.27 -5.95
C TYR A 80 -17.37 -10.81 -6.34
N LYS A 81 -16.68 -10.04 -5.48
CA LYS A 81 -16.27 -8.66 -5.82
C LYS A 81 -15.34 -8.61 -7.03
N PHE A 82 -14.30 -9.45 -7.03
CA PHE A 82 -13.36 -9.53 -8.15
C PHE A 82 -14.07 -9.84 -9.47
N LEU A 83 -14.93 -10.87 -9.51
CA LEU A 83 -15.67 -11.23 -10.72
C LEU A 83 -16.68 -10.14 -11.13
N LEU A 84 -17.32 -9.46 -10.19
CA LEU A 84 -18.24 -8.35 -10.49
C LEU A 84 -17.51 -7.14 -11.11
N GLU A 85 -16.29 -6.85 -10.66
CA GLU A 85 -15.46 -5.76 -11.18
C GLU A 85 -14.91 -6.06 -12.59
N GLN A 86 -14.48 -7.29 -12.84
CA GLN A 86 -13.88 -7.70 -14.12
C GLN A 86 -14.93 -8.11 -15.19
N GLU A 87 -15.84 -9.01 -14.85
CA GLU A 87 -16.77 -9.65 -15.81
C GLU A 87 -18.15 -8.97 -15.91
N LYS A 88 -18.47 -8.05 -14.98
CA LYS A 88 -19.71 -7.26 -14.94
C LYS A 88 -20.97 -8.11 -15.12
N ASP A 89 -21.54 -8.11 -16.33
CA ASP A 89 -22.80 -8.78 -16.68
C ASP A 89 -22.69 -10.32 -16.71
N ASN A 90 -21.48 -10.87 -16.85
CA ASN A 90 -21.21 -12.32 -16.85
C ASN A 90 -20.85 -12.90 -15.48
N ALA A 91 -20.78 -12.07 -14.42
CA ALA A 91 -20.33 -12.51 -13.10
C ALA A 91 -21.32 -13.52 -12.45
N PRO A 92 -20.87 -14.72 -12.02
CA PRO A 92 -21.75 -15.68 -11.36
C PRO A 92 -22.23 -15.14 -9.99
N PRO A 93 -23.53 -15.28 -9.64
CA PRO A 93 -24.08 -14.75 -8.41
C PRO A 93 -23.40 -15.33 -7.17
N GLU A 94 -23.25 -14.52 -6.12
CA GLU A 94 -22.56 -14.88 -4.86
C GLU A 94 -23.03 -16.23 -4.28
N LYS A 95 -24.32 -16.57 -4.45
CA LYS A 95 -24.91 -17.84 -4.00
C LYS A 95 -24.31 -19.06 -4.71
N GLN A 96 -23.99 -18.97 -6.00
CA GLN A 96 -23.37 -20.02 -6.82
C GLN A 96 -21.88 -20.18 -6.46
N ILE A 97 -21.19 -19.06 -6.18
CA ILE A 97 -19.81 -19.08 -5.65
C ILE A 97 -19.78 -19.73 -4.26
N ARG A 98 -20.74 -19.42 -3.39
CA ARG A 98 -20.81 -19.96 -2.01
C ARG A 98 -21.12 -21.47 -1.98
N ASN A 99 -22.04 -21.91 -2.85
CA ASN A 99 -22.55 -23.28 -2.92
C ASN A 99 -22.74 -23.68 -4.39
N PRO A 100 -21.68 -24.14 -5.09
CA PRO A 100 -21.81 -24.59 -6.47
C PRO A 100 -22.71 -25.83 -6.54
N ALA A 101 -23.61 -25.87 -7.53
CA ALA A 101 -24.52 -26.98 -7.78
C ALA A 101 -23.81 -28.23 -8.31
N GLY A 102 -22.55 -28.12 -8.72
CA GLY A 102 -21.70 -29.26 -9.05
C GLY A 102 -20.43 -28.88 -9.80
N ARG A 103 -19.97 -29.83 -10.63
CA ARG A 103 -18.72 -29.74 -11.39
C ARG A 103 -18.64 -28.50 -12.30
N GLN A 104 -19.71 -28.20 -13.02
CA GLN A 104 -19.75 -27.15 -14.04
C GLN A 104 -19.55 -25.75 -13.45
N ASP A 105 -20.20 -25.45 -12.32
CA ASP A 105 -20.06 -24.16 -11.63
C ASP A 105 -18.62 -23.91 -11.17
N PHE A 106 -17.97 -24.93 -10.61
CA PHE A 106 -16.56 -24.80 -10.18
C PHE A 106 -15.61 -24.63 -11.36
N SER A 107 -15.82 -25.38 -12.47
CA SER A 107 -15.07 -25.15 -13.71
C SER A 107 -15.21 -23.71 -14.18
N LEU A 108 -16.43 -23.20 -14.32
CA LEU A 108 -16.71 -21.85 -14.78
C LEU A 108 -16.02 -20.80 -13.90
N ILE A 109 -16.14 -20.90 -12.57
CA ILE A 109 -15.52 -19.95 -11.64
C ILE A 109 -13.98 -20.01 -11.72
N PHE A 110 -13.38 -21.20 -11.81
CA PHE A 110 -11.93 -21.34 -11.95
C PHE A 110 -11.43 -20.77 -13.29
N GLU A 111 -12.12 -21.08 -14.38
CA GLU A 111 -11.79 -20.67 -15.74
C GLU A 111 -11.82 -19.14 -15.89
N LEU A 112 -12.90 -18.48 -15.45
CA LEU A 112 -13.01 -17.01 -15.44
C LEU A 112 -11.85 -16.34 -14.67
N ILE A 113 -11.49 -16.85 -13.50
CA ILE A 113 -10.38 -16.27 -12.72
C ILE A 113 -9.03 -16.53 -13.42
N TYR A 114 -8.80 -17.75 -13.94
CA TYR A 114 -7.51 -18.12 -14.52
C TYR A 114 -7.25 -17.51 -15.91
N GLN A 115 -8.31 -17.17 -16.68
CA GLN A 115 -8.19 -16.51 -17.98
C GLN A 115 -7.48 -15.15 -17.92
N HIS A 116 -7.53 -14.44 -16.78
CA HIS A 116 -6.72 -13.23 -16.56
C HIS A 116 -5.19 -13.50 -16.58
N LEU A 117 -4.76 -14.71 -16.22
CA LEU A 117 -3.36 -15.14 -16.33
C LEU A 117 -3.07 -15.72 -17.72
N SER A 118 -3.96 -16.55 -18.26
CA SER A 118 -3.81 -17.25 -19.55
C SER A 118 -5.10 -17.13 -20.38
N PRO A 119 -5.21 -16.14 -21.30
CA PRO A 119 -6.47 -15.83 -21.98
C PRO A 119 -7.08 -16.97 -22.81
N ASP A 120 -6.24 -17.86 -23.36
CA ASP A 120 -6.67 -18.97 -24.20
C ASP A 120 -7.00 -20.26 -23.40
N PHE A 121 -7.17 -20.16 -22.08
CA PHE A 121 -7.44 -21.31 -21.23
C PHE A 121 -8.94 -21.68 -21.18
N GLU A 122 -9.25 -22.91 -21.57
CA GLU A 122 -10.56 -23.56 -21.35
C GLU A 122 -10.33 -24.91 -20.64
N ILE A 123 -11.21 -25.29 -19.70
CA ILE A 123 -11.17 -26.62 -19.07
C ILE A 123 -11.77 -27.67 -20.01
N ASP A 124 -11.09 -28.80 -20.23
CA ASP A 124 -11.68 -29.88 -21.01
C ASP A 124 -12.88 -30.49 -20.25
N LYS A 125 -14.05 -30.38 -20.90
CA LYS A 125 -15.33 -30.90 -20.43
C LYS A 125 -15.30 -32.42 -20.24
N HIS A 126 -14.37 -33.12 -20.89
CA HIS A 126 -14.18 -34.57 -20.81
C HIS A 126 -13.05 -35.03 -19.86
N ALA A 127 -12.10 -34.16 -19.51
CA ALA A 127 -11.04 -34.44 -18.55
C ALA A 127 -11.58 -34.58 -17.11
N ARG A 128 -10.70 -34.77 -16.12
CA ARG A 128 -11.03 -34.68 -14.69
C ARG A 128 -10.51 -33.36 -14.13
N ILE A 129 -11.34 -32.62 -13.39
CA ILE A 129 -10.95 -31.31 -12.84
C ILE A 129 -9.74 -31.46 -11.91
N GLU A 130 -9.71 -32.50 -11.09
CA GLU A 130 -8.58 -32.77 -10.20
C GLU A 130 -7.24 -32.96 -10.95
N ASP A 131 -7.28 -33.46 -12.19
CA ASP A 131 -6.08 -33.72 -12.99
C ASP A 131 -5.58 -32.46 -13.75
N GLU A 132 -6.40 -31.41 -13.86
CA GLU A 132 -6.02 -30.10 -14.43
C GLU A 132 -5.72 -29.05 -13.34
N VAL A 133 -6.65 -28.86 -12.39
CA VAL A 133 -6.59 -27.78 -11.40
C VAL A 133 -5.49 -27.99 -10.37
N ILE A 134 -5.21 -29.24 -9.94
CA ILE A 134 -4.15 -29.51 -8.96
C ILE A 134 -2.76 -29.21 -9.54
N PRO A 135 -2.40 -29.65 -10.77
CA PRO A 135 -1.15 -29.23 -11.41
C PRO A 135 -1.02 -27.73 -11.63
N ILE A 136 -2.07 -27.03 -12.06
CA ILE A 136 -2.04 -25.57 -12.28
C ILE A 136 -1.73 -24.84 -10.96
N LEU A 137 -2.52 -25.07 -9.91
CA LEU A 137 -2.31 -24.40 -8.62
C LEU A 137 -0.94 -24.74 -8.00
N LYS A 138 -0.47 -25.99 -8.18
CA LYS A 138 0.88 -26.39 -7.76
C LYS A 138 1.97 -25.68 -8.57
N GLY A 139 1.77 -25.47 -9.87
CA GLY A 139 2.68 -24.74 -10.75
C GLY A 139 2.78 -23.25 -10.41
N LEU A 140 1.65 -22.64 -10.02
CA LEU A 140 1.58 -21.27 -9.49
C LEU A 140 2.17 -21.13 -8.07
N GLY A 141 2.50 -22.23 -7.39
CA GLY A 141 3.11 -22.22 -6.06
C GLY A 141 2.12 -22.18 -4.88
N TYR A 142 0.88 -22.65 -5.05
CA TYR A 142 -0.12 -22.71 -3.98
C TYR A 142 0.43 -23.46 -2.75
N PRO A 143 0.45 -22.85 -1.54
CA PRO A 143 1.20 -23.38 -0.40
C PRO A 143 0.61 -24.64 0.25
N HIS A 144 -0.66 -24.98 -0.03
CA HIS A 144 -1.36 -26.09 0.62
C HIS A 144 -1.67 -27.23 -0.36
N PRO A 145 -1.36 -28.50 -0.02
CA PRO A 145 -1.60 -29.61 -0.95
C PRO A 145 -3.09 -29.95 -1.07
N LEU A 146 -3.68 -29.70 -2.23
CA LEU A 146 -5.03 -30.16 -2.57
C LEU A 146 -5.05 -31.69 -2.79
N LYS A 147 -6.10 -32.34 -2.29
CA LYS A 147 -6.36 -33.77 -2.44
C LYS A 147 -7.48 -33.99 -3.45
N ASN A 148 -7.38 -35.02 -4.28
CA ASN A 148 -8.43 -35.38 -5.25
C ASN A 148 -9.80 -35.60 -4.55
N SER A 149 -9.81 -36.05 -3.29
CA SER A 149 -11.04 -36.17 -2.48
C SER A 149 -11.81 -34.87 -2.29
N TYR A 150 -11.18 -33.70 -2.43
CA TYR A 150 -11.90 -32.42 -2.34
C TYR A 150 -12.82 -32.17 -3.53
N PHE A 151 -12.53 -32.79 -4.67
CA PHE A 151 -13.31 -32.70 -5.91
C PHE A 151 -14.42 -33.76 -6.01
N GLN A 152 -14.61 -34.62 -5.01
CA GLN A 152 -15.61 -35.69 -5.05
C GLN A 152 -16.43 -35.77 -3.74
N PRO A 153 -17.68 -35.26 -3.70
CA PRO A 153 -18.31 -34.35 -4.67
C PRO A 153 -17.92 -32.88 -4.45
N ILE A 154 -17.77 -32.15 -5.56
CA ILE A 154 -17.67 -30.68 -5.58
C ILE A 154 -18.93 -30.09 -4.93
N GLY A 155 -18.76 -29.05 -4.09
CA GLY A 155 -19.85 -28.44 -3.31
C GLY A 155 -20.13 -29.10 -1.95
N SER A 156 -19.42 -30.18 -1.57
CA SER A 156 -19.56 -30.79 -0.23
C SER A 156 -19.21 -29.78 0.90
N PRO A 157 -20.06 -29.60 1.94
CA PRO A 157 -19.84 -28.63 3.04
C PRO A 157 -18.57 -28.83 3.89
N HIS A 158 -17.85 -29.94 3.69
CA HIS A 158 -16.58 -30.23 4.36
C HIS A 158 -15.36 -30.07 3.45
N ASN A 159 -15.55 -30.20 2.14
CA ASN A 159 -14.47 -30.18 1.16
C ASN A 159 -14.39 -28.84 0.41
N TYR A 160 -15.55 -28.28 0.07
CA TYR A 160 -15.64 -27.06 -0.73
C TYR A 160 -14.94 -25.83 -0.11
N PRO A 161 -14.94 -25.62 1.23
CA PRO A 161 -14.17 -24.52 1.82
C PRO A 161 -12.67 -24.53 1.43
N HIS A 162 -12.05 -25.71 1.28
CA HIS A 162 -10.65 -25.81 0.82
C HIS A 162 -10.47 -25.43 -0.65
N LEU A 163 -11.45 -25.72 -1.51
CA LEU A 163 -11.43 -25.30 -2.90
C LEU A 163 -11.70 -23.79 -3.03
N LEU A 164 -12.61 -23.26 -2.22
CA LEU A 164 -12.93 -21.84 -2.16
C LEU A 164 -11.76 -20.99 -1.64
N GLU A 165 -10.98 -21.51 -0.69
CA GLU A 165 -9.71 -20.92 -0.25
C GLU A 165 -8.66 -20.90 -1.37
N ALA A 166 -8.54 -21.98 -2.15
CA ALA A 166 -7.66 -22.01 -3.31
C ALA A 166 -8.08 -21.03 -4.42
N LEU A 167 -9.40 -20.85 -4.64
CA LEU A 167 -9.93 -19.83 -5.57
C LEU A 167 -9.67 -18.40 -5.07
N ALA A 168 -9.85 -18.12 -3.78
CA ALA A 168 -9.57 -16.79 -3.20
C ALA A 168 -8.09 -16.44 -3.25
N TRP A 169 -7.20 -17.43 -3.05
CA TRP A 169 -5.77 -17.27 -3.29
C TRP A 169 -5.44 -17.07 -4.77
N LEU A 170 -6.14 -17.75 -5.68
CA LEU A 170 -5.93 -17.54 -7.12
C LEU A 170 -6.28 -16.09 -7.51
N VAL A 171 -7.35 -15.52 -6.97
CA VAL A 171 -7.68 -14.09 -7.12
C VAL A 171 -6.53 -13.21 -6.63
N GLU A 172 -5.89 -13.51 -5.49
CA GLU A 172 -4.70 -12.77 -5.01
C GLU A 172 -3.52 -12.84 -5.97
N VAL A 173 -3.30 -14.01 -6.58
CA VAL A 173 -2.25 -14.17 -7.61
C VAL A 173 -2.58 -13.35 -8.86
N VAL A 174 -3.86 -13.24 -9.24
CA VAL A 174 -4.28 -12.36 -10.36
C VAL A 174 -4.14 -10.88 -10.00
N GLU A 175 -4.57 -10.45 -8.81
CA GLU A 175 -4.40 -9.09 -8.28
C GLU A 175 -2.90 -8.69 -8.31
N VAL A 176 -2.02 -9.56 -7.80
CA VAL A 176 -0.56 -9.36 -7.84
C VAL A 176 -0.02 -9.36 -9.27
N ALA A 177 -0.47 -10.27 -10.14
CA ALA A 177 -0.03 -10.30 -11.53
C ALA A 177 -0.46 -9.05 -12.32
N HIS A 178 -1.64 -8.49 -12.05
CA HIS A 178 -2.10 -7.23 -12.61
C HIS A 178 -1.26 -6.05 -12.10
N GLY A 179 -1.00 -5.96 -10.79
CA GLY A 179 -0.12 -4.94 -10.22
C GLY A 179 1.29 -5.02 -10.81
N VAL A 180 1.88 -6.22 -10.90
CA VAL A 180 3.20 -6.43 -11.52
C VAL A 180 3.20 -6.11 -13.02
N ARG A 181 2.12 -6.39 -13.77
CA ARG A 181 1.98 -5.99 -15.18
C ARG A 181 1.93 -4.47 -15.33
N GLN A 182 1.20 -3.76 -14.47
CA GLN A 182 1.13 -2.29 -14.46
C GLN A 182 2.48 -1.68 -14.08
N SER A 183 3.18 -2.25 -13.09
CA SER A 183 4.53 -1.81 -12.69
C SER A 183 5.67 -2.42 -13.52
N ALA A 184 5.37 -3.15 -14.61
CA ALA A 184 6.39 -3.89 -15.37
C ALA A 184 7.41 -2.97 -16.06
N GLN A 185 7.03 -1.73 -16.39
CA GLN A 185 7.96 -0.69 -16.83
C GLN A 185 9.10 -0.53 -15.81
N TYR A 186 8.78 -0.29 -14.53
CA TYR A 186 9.77 -0.13 -13.46
C TYR A 186 10.64 -1.37 -13.19
N VAL A 187 10.19 -2.56 -13.57
CA VAL A 187 11.00 -3.80 -13.45
C VAL A 187 11.97 -3.96 -14.62
N LEU A 188 11.59 -3.50 -15.81
CA LEU A 188 12.44 -3.47 -17.02
C LEU A 188 13.39 -2.26 -17.07
N THR A 189 13.02 -1.13 -16.46
CA THR A 189 13.85 0.08 -16.31
C THR A 189 14.60 0.12 -14.97
N GLY A 190 14.29 -0.79 -14.05
CA GLY A 190 14.86 -0.85 -12.70
C GLY A 190 16.38 -1.00 -12.73
N ASP A 191 17.06 -0.18 -11.91
CA ASP A 191 18.52 0.03 -11.96
C ASP A 191 19.32 -1.12 -11.32
N PHE A 192 19.16 -2.34 -11.85
CA PHE A 192 19.95 -3.50 -11.46
C PHE A 192 21.42 -3.43 -11.94
N THR A 193 21.79 -2.41 -12.74
CA THR A 193 23.14 -2.32 -13.35
C THR A 193 23.58 -0.87 -13.66
N ASN A 194 24.09 -0.19 -12.63
CA ASN A 194 25.00 0.97 -12.67
C ASN A 194 24.86 1.93 -13.86
N GLY A 195 24.07 2.99 -13.69
CA GLY A 195 24.43 4.33 -14.18
C GLY A 195 24.36 4.61 -15.69
N ASN A 196 23.68 3.76 -16.47
CA ASN A 196 23.37 4.06 -17.88
C ASN A 196 22.02 3.43 -18.29
N SER A 197 20.97 3.71 -17.50
CA SER A 197 19.70 2.96 -17.56
C SER A 197 18.91 3.20 -18.85
N ALA A 198 18.72 4.47 -19.27
CA ALA A 198 17.86 4.84 -20.40
C ALA A 198 18.18 4.14 -21.74
N TYR A 199 19.45 3.80 -21.99
CA TYR A 199 19.84 3.15 -23.25
C TYR A 199 19.38 1.69 -23.37
N LYS A 200 19.14 0.99 -22.24
CA LYS A 200 18.80 -0.44 -22.23
C LYS A 200 17.34 -0.71 -22.65
N PRO A 201 16.31 -0.01 -22.11
CA PRO A 201 14.93 -0.11 -22.60
C PRO A 201 14.82 0.22 -24.10
N LEU A 202 15.51 1.28 -24.55
CA LEU A 202 15.57 1.65 -25.96
C LEU A 202 16.16 0.53 -26.83
N MET A 203 17.27 -0.08 -26.40
CA MET A 203 17.91 -1.19 -27.11
C MET A 203 17.04 -2.46 -27.12
N TYR A 204 16.39 -2.82 -26.01
CA TYR A 204 15.49 -3.98 -25.98
C TYR A 204 14.22 -3.76 -26.80
N SER A 205 13.66 -2.55 -26.80
CA SER A 205 12.51 -2.19 -27.62
C SER A 205 12.88 -2.18 -29.12
N TRP A 206 14.07 -1.68 -29.47
CA TRP A 206 14.62 -1.79 -30.81
C TRP A 206 14.82 -3.26 -31.24
N LEU A 207 15.48 -4.08 -30.44
CA LEU A 207 15.65 -5.52 -30.73
C LEU A 207 14.30 -6.25 -30.88
N GLY A 208 13.32 -5.97 -30.01
CA GLY A 208 12.00 -6.58 -30.05
C GLY A 208 11.17 -6.16 -31.27
N THR A 209 11.23 -4.89 -31.67
CA THR A 209 10.55 -4.39 -32.88
C THR A 209 11.23 -4.91 -34.15
N VAL A 210 12.55 -4.91 -34.22
CA VAL A 210 13.34 -5.51 -35.32
C VAL A 210 13.05 -7.01 -35.46
N TYR A 211 13.02 -7.75 -34.34
CA TYR A 211 12.71 -9.19 -34.36
C TYR A 211 11.27 -9.46 -34.82
N ARG A 212 10.29 -8.67 -34.35
CA ARG A 212 8.88 -8.78 -34.76
C ARG A 212 8.71 -8.50 -36.26
N GLU A 213 9.39 -7.49 -36.80
CA GLU A 213 9.34 -7.22 -38.22
C GLU A 213 10.12 -8.27 -39.03
N TYR A 214 11.23 -8.81 -38.54
CA TYR A 214 11.90 -9.97 -39.15
C TYR A 214 11.00 -11.22 -39.24
N THR A 215 10.20 -11.50 -38.20
CA THR A 215 9.26 -12.63 -38.22
C THR A 215 8.09 -12.42 -39.17
N ASN A 216 7.73 -11.17 -39.47
CA ASN A 216 6.61 -10.82 -40.35
C ASN A 216 7.05 -10.64 -41.82
N ASP A 217 8.16 -9.95 -42.07
CA ASP A 217 8.76 -9.75 -43.40
C ASP A 217 10.31 -9.66 -43.33
N ARG A 218 10.97 -10.72 -43.79
CA ARG A 218 12.44 -10.82 -43.83
C ARG A 218 13.12 -9.86 -44.81
N ASN A 219 12.41 -9.28 -45.79
CA ASN A 219 13.01 -8.40 -46.79
C ASN A 219 13.08 -6.94 -46.32
N ARG A 220 12.21 -6.54 -45.39
CA ARG A 220 12.15 -5.16 -44.87
C ARG A 220 13.44 -4.69 -44.19
N LEU A 221 14.20 -5.64 -43.64
CA LEU A 221 15.53 -5.45 -43.06
C LEU A 221 16.66 -5.16 -44.08
N LYS A 222 16.38 -5.20 -45.38
CA LYS A 222 17.35 -4.86 -46.45
C LYS A 222 17.26 -3.39 -46.89
N ASP A 223 16.25 -2.66 -46.41
CA ASP A 223 16.11 -1.23 -46.65
C ASP A 223 17.19 -0.48 -45.84
N PRO A 224 18.07 0.32 -46.48
CA PRO A 224 19.13 1.05 -45.77
C PRO A 224 18.60 2.04 -44.73
N ASN A 225 17.39 2.58 -44.89
CA ASN A 225 16.82 3.57 -43.99
C ASN A 225 16.08 2.94 -42.80
N PHE A 226 15.78 1.63 -42.84
CA PHE A 226 14.98 0.94 -41.83
C PHE A 226 15.49 1.13 -40.40
N ALA A 227 16.82 1.07 -40.21
CA ALA A 227 17.44 1.21 -38.90
C ALA A 227 17.30 2.64 -38.33
N GLU A 228 17.44 3.66 -39.16
CA GLU A 228 17.35 5.07 -38.76
C GLU A 228 15.90 5.50 -38.55
N ASP A 229 14.99 5.15 -39.45
CA ASP A 229 13.56 5.45 -39.31
C ASP A 229 12.96 4.79 -38.06
N LYS A 230 13.32 3.53 -37.78
CA LYS A 230 12.90 2.87 -36.54
C LYS A 230 13.53 3.50 -35.31
N LYS A 231 14.83 3.82 -35.35
CA LYS A 231 15.49 4.49 -34.22
C LYS A 231 14.85 5.85 -33.94
N ARG A 232 14.50 6.64 -34.96
CA ARG A 232 13.77 7.91 -34.81
C ARG A 232 12.41 7.71 -34.13
N VAL A 233 11.57 6.82 -34.65
CA VAL A 233 10.24 6.54 -34.08
C VAL A 233 10.34 6.01 -32.63
N LEU A 234 11.38 5.25 -32.30
CA LEU A 234 11.64 4.81 -30.94
C LEU A 234 12.07 5.97 -30.03
N HIS A 235 12.92 6.89 -30.49
CA HIS A 235 13.26 8.09 -29.72
C HIS A 235 12.04 8.99 -29.50
N GLU A 236 11.30 9.32 -30.55
CA GLU A 236 10.04 10.10 -30.47
C GLU A 236 9.04 9.47 -29.48
N PHE A 237 8.94 8.13 -29.45
CA PHE A 237 8.08 7.42 -28.51
C PHE A 237 8.58 7.46 -27.06
N PHE A 238 9.88 7.40 -26.80
CA PHE A 238 10.42 7.54 -25.45
C PHE A 238 10.35 8.98 -24.94
N GLU A 239 10.64 9.97 -25.78
CA GLU A 239 10.48 11.40 -25.46
C GLU A 239 9.00 11.72 -25.15
N SER A 240 8.06 11.26 -25.99
CA SER A 240 6.62 11.43 -25.73
C SER A 240 6.16 10.73 -24.44
N ASN A 241 6.77 9.61 -24.05
CA ASN A 241 6.42 8.92 -22.80
C ASN A 241 7.02 9.60 -21.57
N GLU A 242 8.17 10.26 -21.68
CA GLU A 242 8.75 11.07 -20.60
C GLU A 242 7.85 12.29 -20.32
N ASP A 243 7.33 12.93 -21.38
CA ASP A 243 6.30 13.97 -21.27
C ASP A 243 5.01 13.43 -20.61
N ILE A 244 4.51 12.25 -21.01
CA ILE A 244 3.31 11.62 -20.42
C ILE A 244 3.54 11.22 -18.96
N GLU A 245 4.71 10.70 -18.58
CA GLU A 245 5.04 10.41 -17.18
C GLU A 245 5.05 11.70 -16.34
N GLY A 246 5.55 12.81 -16.89
CA GLY A 246 5.45 14.14 -16.31
C GLY A 246 4.00 14.62 -16.13
N GLU A 247 3.16 14.50 -17.16
CA GLU A 247 1.73 14.83 -17.10
C GLU A 247 0.99 13.98 -16.06
N VAL A 248 1.31 12.69 -15.96
CA VAL A 248 0.70 11.77 -14.98
C VAL A 248 1.04 12.18 -13.55
N GLU A 249 2.30 12.50 -13.24
CA GLU A 249 2.67 12.91 -11.88
C GLU A 249 2.06 14.27 -11.50
N VAL A 250 1.98 15.23 -12.44
CA VAL A 250 1.24 16.50 -12.24
C VAL A 250 -0.25 16.25 -12.00
N THR A 251 -0.88 15.38 -12.79
CA THR A 251 -2.31 15.04 -12.65
C THR A 251 -2.60 14.35 -11.32
N LYS A 252 -1.68 13.48 -10.88
CA LYS A 252 -1.76 12.77 -9.60
C LYS A 252 -1.60 13.73 -8.41
N ALA A 253 -0.65 14.66 -8.46
CA ALA A 253 -0.51 15.72 -7.45
C ALA A 253 -1.77 16.59 -7.35
N ALA A 254 -2.39 16.94 -8.49
CA ALA A 254 -3.66 17.66 -8.53
C ALA A 254 -4.83 16.85 -7.92
N LEU A 255 -4.88 15.53 -8.15
CA LEU A 255 -5.87 14.65 -7.51
C LEU A 255 -5.67 14.52 -6.00
N GLU A 256 -4.42 14.45 -5.52
CA GLU A 256 -4.09 14.43 -4.10
C GLU A 256 -4.49 15.73 -3.40
N GLN A 257 -4.24 16.89 -4.04
CA GLN A 257 -4.72 18.19 -3.56
C GLN A 257 -6.25 18.26 -3.53
N LEU A 258 -6.94 17.90 -4.63
CA LEU A 258 -8.39 17.94 -4.69
C LEU A 258 -9.04 17.03 -3.64
N ASN A 259 -8.43 15.88 -3.36
CA ASN A 259 -8.88 14.96 -2.31
C ASN A 259 -8.67 15.55 -0.90
N PHE A 260 -7.59 16.32 -0.67
CA PHE A 260 -7.39 17.06 0.58
C PHE A 260 -8.46 18.15 0.76
N GLU A 261 -8.73 18.96 -0.26
CA GLU A 261 -9.79 19.98 -0.26
C GLU A 261 -11.17 19.36 0.00
N CYS A 262 -11.47 18.20 -0.61
CA CYS A 262 -12.71 17.46 -0.34
C CYS A 262 -12.81 17.01 1.12
N LEU A 263 -11.72 16.47 1.71
CA LEU A 263 -11.69 16.05 3.11
C LEU A 263 -11.84 17.24 4.08
N GLU A 264 -11.29 18.41 3.76
CA GLU A 264 -11.48 19.64 4.52
C GLU A 264 -12.95 20.11 4.48
N ILE A 265 -13.57 20.09 3.30
CA ILE A 265 -15.00 20.39 3.13
C ILE A 265 -15.88 19.38 3.90
N GLU A 266 -15.53 18.09 3.87
CA GLU A 266 -16.22 17.06 4.67
C GLU A 266 -16.03 17.24 6.18
N SER A 267 -14.87 17.70 6.63
CA SER A 267 -14.60 18.04 8.04
C SER A 267 -15.42 19.26 8.50
N ASN A 268 -15.65 20.23 7.60
CA ASN A 268 -16.43 21.44 7.89
C ASN A 268 -17.97 21.22 7.79
N LYS A 269 -18.40 20.00 7.46
CA LYS A 269 -19.80 19.61 7.26
C LYS A 269 -20.58 19.62 8.59
N GLY A 270 -21.27 20.72 8.84
CA GLY A 270 -22.05 20.97 10.05
C GLY A 270 -21.95 22.41 10.54
N VAL A 271 -20.82 23.08 10.27
CA VAL A 271 -20.63 24.51 10.56
C VAL A 271 -21.58 25.36 9.70
N GLU A 272 -21.83 24.96 8.46
CA GLU A 272 -22.82 25.56 7.57
C GLU A 272 -24.24 25.64 8.19
N GLN A 273 -24.64 24.63 8.98
CA GLN A 273 -25.94 24.64 9.65
C GLN A 273 -25.95 25.65 10.81
N GLN A 274 -24.84 25.79 11.54
CA GLN A 274 -24.70 26.80 12.60
C GLN A 274 -24.81 28.22 12.02
N TYR A 275 -24.12 28.50 10.90
CA TYR A 275 -24.24 29.79 10.22
C TYR A 275 -25.66 30.05 9.67
N LYS A 276 -26.36 29.02 9.17
CA LYS A 276 -27.77 29.15 8.76
C LYS A 276 -28.68 29.48 9.95
N ASP A 277 -28.47 28.84 11.10
CA ASP A 277 -29.26 29.09 12.31
C ASP A 277 -28.98 30.48 12.89
N GLU A 278 -27.73 30.96 12.85
CA GLU A 278 -27.35 32.33 13.22
C GLU A 278 -27.90 33.39 12.25
N LEU A 279 -27.87 33.13 10.94
CA LEU A 279 -28.42 34.03 9.92
C LEU A 279 -29.94 34.14 10.01
N ASN A 280 -30.64 33.03 10.31
CA ASN A 280 -32.06 33.03 10.63
C ASN A 280 -32.37 33.87 11.88
N ARG A 281 -31.57 33.73 12.94
CA ARG A 281 -31.71 34.53 14.17
C ARG A 281 -31.50 36.03 13.91
N LEU A 282 -30.44 36.39 13.18
CA LEU A 282 -30.17 37.77 12.77
C LEU A 282 -31.32 38.33 11.93
N SER A 283 -31.83 37.58 10.95
CA SER A 283 -32.99 38.00 10.15
C SER A 283 -34.25 38.23 10.98
N ASP A 284 -34.49 37.41 12.01
CA ASP A 284 -35.61 37.59 12.95
C ASP A 284 -35.45 38.84 13.82
N ASP A 285 -34.22 39.15 14.25
CA ASP A 285 -33.92 40.34 15.05
C ASP A 285 -33.95 41.62 14.19
N THR A 286 -33.48 41.58 12.93
CA THR A 286 -33.66 42.66 11.94
C THR A 286 -35.15 42.90 11.65
N ARG A 287 -35.98 41.85 11.54
CA ARG A 287 -37.43 42.03 11.37
C ARG A 287 -38.04 42.76 12.57
N LYS A 288 -37.77 42.32 13.81
CA LYS A 288 -38.26 42.98 15.04
C LYS A 288 -37.82 44.45 15.12
N ALA A 289 -36.58 44.75 14.73
CA ALA A 289 -36.06 46.12 14.72
C ALA A 289 -36.79 47.00 13.68
N ASN A 290 -37.08 46.45 12.50
CA ASN A 290 -37.86 47.14 11.47
C ASN A 290 -39.32 47.35 11.89
N ASP A 291 -39.96 46.34 12.48
CA ASP A 291 -41.33 46.41 13.02
C ASP A 291 -41.44 47.51 14.10
N TYR A 292 -40.42 47.61 14.99
CA TYR A 292 -40.35 48.67 16.00
C TYR A 292 -40.13 50.05 15.39
N ASN A 293 -39.26 50.16 14.37
CA ASN A 293 -38.98 51.44 13.71
C ASN A 293 -40.22 51.96 12.95
N GLN A 294 -40.95 51.09 12.25
CA GLN A 294 -42.24 51.42 11.63
C GLN A 294 -43.28 51.88 12.65
N LEU A 295 -43.34 51.25 13.83
CA LEU A 295 -44.24 51.70 14.90
C LEU A 295 -43.89 53.10 15.41
N CYS A 296 -42.60 53.44 15.52
CA CYS A 296 -42.15 54.78 15.89
C CYS A 296 -42.48 55.83 14.80
N ILE A 297 -42.22 55.52 13.53
CA ILE A 297 -42.57 56.40 12.40
C ILE A 297 -44.08 56.70 12.40
N ALA A 298 -44.92 55.66 12.52
CA ALA A 298 -46.37 55.81 12.57
C ALA A 298 -46.90 56.55 13.82
N GLN A 299 -46.08 56.76 14.86
CA GLN A 299 -46.39 57.64 16.00
C GLN A 299 -46.01 59.09 15.70
N CYS A 300 -44.85 59.33 15.05
CA CYS A 300 -44.44 60.65 14.59
C CYS A 300 -45.42 61.23 13.55
N GLU A 301 -45.78 60.45 12.52
CA GLU A 301 -46.73 60.89 11.48
C GLU A 301 -48.08 61.33 12.06
N LYS A 302 -48.59 60.63 13.08
CA LYS A 302 -49.84 61.02 13.76
C LYS A 302 -49.73 62.33 14.53
N ALA A 303 -48.59 62.57 15.19
CA ALA A 303 -48.34 63.82 15.90
C ALA A 303 -48.22 65.01 14.92
N GLU A 304 -47.61 64.79 13.75
CA GLU A 304 -47.55 65.79 12.68
C GLU A 304 -48.93 66.06 12.06
N GLU A 305 -49.75 65.02 11.85
CA GLU A 305 -51.11 65.17 11.29
C GLU A 305 -52.05 65.93 12.25
N GLU A 306 -51.93 65.75 13.56
CA GLU A 306 -52.65 66.54 14.57
C GLU A 306 -52.17 68.01 14.60
N HIS A 307 -50.86 68.26 14.41
CA HIS A 307 -50.32 69.61 14.28
C HIS A 307 -50.77 70.31 12.98
N ALA A 308 -50.86 69.60 11.86
CA ALA A 308 -51.35 70.16 10.59
C ALA A 308 -52.82 70.58 10.70
N LYS A 309 -53.69 69.69 11.22
CA LYS A 309 -55.13 69.96 11.38
C LYS A 309 -55.41 71.15 12.30
N THR A 310 -54.61 71.34 13.35
CA THR A 310 -54.76 72.50 14.25
C THR A 310 -54.33 73.82 13.59
N SER A 311 -53.40 73.79 12.62
CA SER A 311 -53.03 74.96 11.81
C SER A 311 -54.11 75.33 10.80
N GLU A 312 -54.66 74.35 10.06
CA GLU A 312 -55.68 74.59 9.02
C GLU A 312 -56.98 75.19 9.58
N ILE A 313 -57.39 74.78 10.78
CA ILE A 313 -58.58 75.34 11.46
C ILE A 313 -58.44 76.86 11.68
N GLY A 314 -57.25 77.33 12.07
CA GLY A 314 -56.99 78.77 12.27
C GLY A 314 -57.07 79.59 10.98
N GLU A 315 -56.67 79.03 9.84
CA GLU A 315 -56.78 79.70 8.54
C GLU A 315 -58.24 79.78 8.06
N ILE A 316 -59.03 78.73 8.27
CA ILE A 316 -60.45 78.69 7.89
C ILE A 316 -61.27 79.72 8.68
N GLU A 317 -60.98 79.91 9.98
CA GLU A 317 -61.65 80.93 10.80
C GLU A 317 -61.34 82.36 10.32
N SER A 318 -60.09 82.62 9.92
CA SER A 318 -59.64 83.89 9.33
C SER A 318 -60.36 84.19 8.00
N ILE A 319 -60.46 83.20 7.11
CA ILE A 319 -61.16 83.33 5.82
C ILE A 319 -62.66 83.57 6.01
N LYS A 320 -63.29 82.86 6.96
CA LYS A 320 -64.72 83.02 7.28
C LYS A 320 -65.04 84.44 7.75
N SER A 321 -64.23 84.99 8.66
CA SER A 321 -64.35 86.38 9.13
C SER A 321 -64.27 87.38 7.96
N ARG A 322 -63.36 87.16 7.00
CA ARG A 322 -63.21 88.01 5.82
C ARG A 322 -64.41 87.95 4.86
N ILE A 323 -65.07 86.80 4.73
CA ILE A 323 -66.25 86.62 3.86
C ILE A 323 -67.48 87.31 4.46
N GLU A 324 -67.68 87.24 5.78
CA GLU A 324 -68.80 87.91 6.45
C GLU A 324 -68.75 89.44 6.24
N ILE A 325 -67.54 90.04 6.31
CA ILE A 325 -67.29 91.47 6.02
C ILE A 325 -67.58 91.84 4.55
N GLN A 326 -67.28 90.97 3.59
CA GLN A 326 -67.60 91.24 2.17
C GLN A 326 -69.09 91.17 1.86
N LYS A 327 -69.81 90.28 2.54
CA LYS A 327 -71.26 90.09 2.41
C LYS A 327 -72.07 91.28 2.96
N GLU A 328 -71.55 91.95 4.00
CA GLU A 328 -72.20 93.11 4.61
C GLU A 328 -72.10 94.38 3.75
N ASN A 329 -71.07 94.49 2.90
CA ASN A 329 -70.77 95.72 2.14
C ASN A 329 -71.41 95.80 0.73
N HIS A 330 -71.87 94.69 0.14
CA HIS A 330 -72.32 94.67 -1.26
C HIS A 330 -73.63 93.91 -1.51
N GLY A 331 -74.75 94.64 -1.51
CA GLY A 331 -75.98 94.19 -2.15
C GLY A 331 -75.90 94.39 -3.67
N LEU A 332 -75.80 93.30 -4.43
CA LEU A 332 -75.65 93.30 -5.89
C LEU A 332 -76.87 93.89 -6.61
N SER A 333 -76.63 94.81 -7.54
CA SER A 333 -77.65 95.53 -8.31
C SER A 333 -78.04 94.79 -9.60
N GLY A 334 -79.23 95.08 -10.14
CA GLY A 334 -79.71 94.52 -11.41
C GLY A 334 -78.87 94.91 -12.64
N GLU A 335 -78.00 95.91 -12.52
CA GLU A 335 -76.99 96.24 -13.54
C GLU A 335 -75.75 95.32 -13.45
N ASP A 336 -75.38 94.90 -12.24
CA ASP A 336 -74.34 93.89 -12.02
C ASP A 336 -74.78 92.55 -12.60
N VAL A 337 -76.06 92.18 -12.52
CA VAL A 337 -76.60 90.96 -13.18
C VAL A 337 -76.47 91.01 -14.70
N ARG A 338 -76.52 92.20 -15.32
CA ARG A 338 -76.31 92.35 -16.79
C ARG A 338 -74.83 92.36 -17.17
N LYS A 339 -73.96 93.00 -16.36
CA LYS A 339 -72.49 92.84 -16.50
C LYS A 339 -72.09 91.39 -16.33
N MET A 340 -72.53 90.73 -15.26
CA MET A 340 -72.28 89.32 -14.93
C MET A 340 -72.76 88.37 -16.04
N ASN A 341 -73.85 88.67 -16.76
CA ASN A 341 -74.27 87.87 -17.92
C ASN A 341 -73.38 88.11 -19.16
N GLY A 342 -72.95 89.35 -19.41
CA GLY A 342 -71.99 89.67 -20.47
C GLY A 342 -70.60 89.08 -20.20
N GLU A 343 -70.14 89.16 -18.95
CA GLU A 343 -68.94 88.51 -18.43
C GLU A 343 -69.10 86.99 -18.45
N SER A 344 -70.25 86.42 -18.09
CA SER A 344 -70.49 84.97 -18.20
C SER A 344 -70.43 84.48 -19.64
N ARG A 345 -70.84 85.30 -20.63
CA ARG A 345 -70.68 84.96 -22.05
C ARG A 345 -69.22 85.02 -22.48
N LYS A 346 -68.50 86.11 -22.15
CA LYS A 346 -67.06 86.23 -22.42
C LYS A 346 -66.26 85.11 -21.74
N ASN A 347 -66.57 84.81 -20.48
CA ASN A 347 -65.98 83.71 -19.71
C ASN A 347 -66.30 82.36 -20.36
N ARG A 348 -67.48 82.16 -20.95
CA ARG A 348 -67.80 80.92 -21.68
C ARG A 348 -67.01 80.78 -22.99
N GLU A 349 -66.82 81.88 -23.71
CA GLU A 349 -65.97 81.92 -24.91
C GLU A 349 -64.49 81.66 -24.52
N LEU A 350 -64.01 82.29 -23.45
CA LEU A 350 -62.66 82.12 -22.89
C LEU A 350 -62.45 80.73 -22.29
N ILE A 351 -63.46 80.12 -21.66
CA ILE A 351 -63.44 78.71 -21.21
C ILE A 351 -63.34 77.76 -22.40
N ASN A 352 -64.06 78.01 -23.49
CA ASN A 352 -63.95 77.18 -24.70
C ASN A 352 -62.58 77.32 -25.37
N GLU A 353 -62.01 78.53 -25.43
CA GLU A 353 -60.64 78.76 -25.90
C GLU A 353 -59.62 78.03 -25.02
N LYS A 354 -59.70 78.20 -23.69
CA LYS A 354 -58.82 77.51 -22.74
C LYS A 354 -59.00 76.00 -22.77
N ARG A 355 -60.22 75.50 -23.01
CA ARG A 355 -60.49 74.07 -23.20
C ARG A 355 -59.84 73.53 -24.48
N GLY A 356 -59.93 74.24 -25.60
CA GLY A 356 -59.22 73.88 -26.83
C GLY A 356 -57.70 73.85 -26.64
N LEU A 357 -57.15 74.84 -25.91
CA LEU A 357 -55.73 74.84 -25.53
C LEU A 357 -55.39 73.69 -24.57
N LEU A 358 -56.28 73.30 -23.65
CA LEU A 358 -56.07 72.19 -22.71
C LEU A 358 -56.15 70.83 -23.42
N GLU A 359 -57.04 70.66 -24.39
CA GLU A 359 -57.13 69.48 -25.25
C GLU A 359 -55.89 69.34 -26.16
N GLU A 360 -55.36 70.45 -26.69
CA GLU A 360 -54.11 70.47 -27.45
C GLU A 360 -52.88 70.20 -26.56
N LEU A 361 -52.80 70.84 -25.39
CA LEU A 361 -51.76 70.57 -24.40
C LEU A 361 -51.81 69.10 -23.93
N SER A 362 -53.00 68.54 -23.75
CA SER A 362 -53.19 67.13 -23.37
C SER A 362 -52.69 66.17 -24.45
N LYS A 363 -52.91 66.44 -25.73
CA LYS A 363 -52.32 65.66 -26.84
C LYS A 363 -50.80 65.74 -26.86
N GLN A 364 -50.24 66.94 -26.64
CA GLN A 364 -48.79 67.14 -26.59
C GLN A 364 -48.17 66.43 -25.38
N VAL A 365 -48.79 66.51 -24.21
CA VAL A 365 -48.43 65.74 -23.01
C VAL A 365 -48.51 64.24 -23.28
N TRP A 366 -49.53 63.75 -24.00
CA TRP A 366 -49.65 62.33 -24.34
C TRP A 366 -48.47 61.87 -25.23
N LEU A 367 -48.18 62.60 -26.31
CA LEU A 367 -47.04 62.32 -27.21
C LEU A 367 -45.67 62.41 -26.52
N ILE A 368 -45.50 63.32 -25.57
CA ILE A 368 -44.27 63.42 -24.76
C ILE A 368 -44.21 62.27 -23.75
N SER A 369 -45.33 61.94 -23.10
CA SER A 369 -45.39 60.86 -22.11
C SER A 369 -45.11 59.48 -22.70
N ASP A 370 -45.51 59.23 -23.95
CA ASP A 370 -45.27 57.96 -24.64
C ASP A 370 -43.76 57.77 -24.92
N LYS A 371 -43.10 58.80 -25.46
CA LYS A 371 -41.65 58.82 -25.68
C LYS A 371 -40.85 58.76 -24.37
N ASN A 372 -41.24 59.55 -23.38
CA ASN A 372 -40.57 59.55 -22.07
C ASN A 372 -40.73 58.19 -21.36
N ARG A 373 -41.84 57.49 -21.59
CA ARG A 373 -42.07 56.14 -21.05
C ARG A 373 -41.19 55.09 -21.70
N GLU A 374 -40.95 55.17 -23.01
CA GLU A 374 -39.94 54.33 -23.68
C GLU A 374 -38.54 54.61 -23.12
N THR A 375 -38.09 55.87 -23.09
CA THR A 375 -36.74 56.22 -22.60
C THR A 375 -36.54 55.93 -21.11
N PHE A 376 -37.58 56.10 -20.28
CA PHE A 376 -37.53 55.72 -18.86
C PHE A 376 -37.43 54.20 -18.69
N SER A 377 -38.11 53.41 -19.54
CA SER A 377 -37.99 51.95 -19.53
C SER A 377 -36.57 51.50 -19.86
N GLU A 378 -35.95 52.07 -20.89
CA GLU A 378 -34.56 51.78 -21.28
C GLU A 378 -33.56 52.17 -20.18
N GLN A 379 -33.69 53.38 -19.61
CA GLN A 379 -32.82 53.83 -18.52
C GLN A 379 -32.97 52.98 -17.25
N LYS A 380 -34.20 52.55 -16.93
CA LYS A 380 -34.47 51.65 -15.81
C LYS A 380 -33.86 50.26 -16.04
N GLU A 381 -33.94 49.72 -17.25
CA GLU A 381 -33.32 48.43 -17.59
C GLU A 381 -31.79 48.51 -17.47
N LEU A 382 -31.17 49.59 -17.97
CA LEU A 382 -29.74 49.85 -17.80
C LEU A 382 -29.34 49.98 -16.32
N PHE A 383 -30.11 50.71 -15.51
CA PHE A 383 -29.88 50.84 -14.08
C PHE A 383 -29.94 49.50 -13.34
N VAL A 384 -30.95 48.67 -13.62
CA VAL A 384 -31.06 47.31 -13.06
C VAL A 384 -29.90 46.41 -13.51
N LYS A 385 -29.42 46.57 -14.75
CA LYS A 385 -28.23 45.84 -15.24
C LYS A 385 -26.95 46.27 -14.50
N VAL A 386 -26.76 47.57 -14.26
CA VAL A 386 -25.63 48.10 -13.47
C VAL A 386 -25.69 47.61 -12.03
N LEU A 387 -26.87 47.63 -11.40
CA LEU A 387 -27.07 47.08 -10.05
C LEU A 387 -26.62 45.61 -9.96
N ARG A 388 -27.04 44.75 -10.89
CA ARG A 388 -26.60 43.34 -10.91
C ARG A 388 -25.09 43.19 -11.04
N MET A 389 -24.45 43.98 -11.91
CA MET A 389 -22.99 43.96 -12.06
C MET A 389 -22.28 44.43 -10.77
N ILE A 390 -22.88 45.34 -10.01
CA ILE A 390 -22.40 45.76 -8.69
C ILE A 390 -22.63 44.67 -7.64
N ASP A 391 -23.78 44.00 -7.63
CA ASP A 391 -24.06 42.88 -6.73
C ASP A 391 -23.07 41.72 -6.96
N ASP A 392 -22.82 41.36 -8.23
CA ASP A 392 -21.83 40.34 -8.61
C ASP A 392 -20.39 40.70 -8.15
N LEU A 393 -20.03 41.99 -8.19
CA LEU A 393 -18.71 42.49 -7.74
C LEU A 393 -18.61 42.66 -6.22
N THR A 394 -19.74 42.90 -5.53
CA THR A 394 -19.78 43.07 -4.06
C THR A 394 -19.97 41.76 -3.31
N ALA A 395 -20.34 40.66 -3.97
CA ALA A 395 -20.47 39.33 -3.37
C ALA A 395 -19.23 38.82 -2.60
N GLY A 396 -18.04 39.41 -2.82
CA GLY A 396 -16.80 39.14 -2.08
C GLY A 396 -16.31 40.28 -1.17
N ILE A 397 -17.07 41.35 -0.97
CA ILE A 397 -16.71 42.53 -0.17
C ILE A 397 -17.90 42.94 0.70
N GLU A 398 -17.78 42.82 2.02
CA GLU A 398 -18.83 43.26 2.96
C GLU A 398 -18.98 44.79 2.92
N LEU A 399 -20.01 45.27 2.20
CA LEU A 399 -20.49 46.64 2.27
C LEU A 399 -21.89 46.68 2.88
N GLU A 400 -21.96 47.22 4.10
CA GLU A 400 -23.21 47.70 4.70
C GLU A 400 -23.71 48.93 3.92
N LEU A 401 -24.38 48.69 2.80
CA LEU A 401 -25.06 49.72 2.03
C LEU A 401 -26.56 49.42 2.00
N GLN A 402 -27.37 50.44 2.26
CA GLN A 402 -28.82 50.33 2.12
C GLN A 402 -29.13 49.95 0.68
N GLY A 403 -29.83 48.82 0.49
CA GLY A 403 -30.18 48.33 -0.84
C GLY A 403 -30.93 49.38 -1.64
N PHE A 404 -30.52 49.56 -2.89
CA PHE A 404 -31.16 50.51 -3.80
C PHE A 404 -32.63 50.11 -4.05
N GLY A 405 -33.53 51.08 -3.99
CA GLY A 405 -34.95 50.87 -4.25
C GLY A 405 -35.21 50.64 -5.74
N MET A 406 -36.17 49.79 -6.12
CA MET A 406 -36.56 49.67 -7.53
C MET A 406 -37.33 50.94 -7.95
N PRO A 407 -36.81 51.81 -8.84
CA PRO A 407 -37.42 53.10 -9.09
C PRO A 407 -38.76 52.96 -9.82
N THR A 408 -39.79 53.61 -9.30
CA THR A 408 -41.14 53.68 -9.90
C THR A 408 -41.34 54.94 -10.74
N THR A 409 -40.66 56.02 -10.40
CA THR A 409 -40.77 57.34 -11.04
C THR A 409 -39.43 57.81 -11.64
N GLU A 410 -39.48 58.58 -12.73
CA GLU A 410 -38.30 59.19 -13.39
C GLU A 410 -37.43 60.03 -12.43
N LYS A 411 -38.06 60.73 -11.47
CA LYS A 411 -37.36 61.49 -10.41
C LYS A 411 -36.67 60.60 -9.37
N GLU A 412 -37.23 59.43 -9.06
CA GLU A 412 -36.62 58.47 -8.15
C GLU A 412 -35.37 57.85 -8.80
N LEU A 413 -35.48 57.50 -10.09
CA LEU A 413 -34.35 56.97 -10.86
C LEU A 413 -33.17 57.96 -10.91
N ALA A 414 -33.43 59.25 -11.17
CA ALA A 414 -32.39 60.27 -11.19
C ALA A 414 -31.69 60.43 -9.83
N LEU A 415 -32.44 60.39 -8.72
CA LEU A 415 -31.90 60.52 -7.36
C LEU A 415 -31.10 59.29 -6.94
N GLU A 416 -31.54 58.10 -7.33
CA GLU A 416 -30.88 56.84 -7.02
C GLU A 416 -29.60 56.62 -7.86
N ILE A 417 -29.58 57.13 -9.11
CA ILE A 417 -28.36 57.22 -9.94
C ILE A 417 -27.34 58.19 -9.31
N ASP A 418 -27.77 59.36 -8.85
CA ASP A 418 -26.87 60.33 -8.21
C ASP A 418 -26.26 59.75 -6.92
N ARG A 419 -27.09 59.07 -6.11
CA ARG A 419 -26.64 58.30 -4.93
C ARG A 419 -25.62 57.22 -5.28
N MET A 420 -25.86 56.46 -6.35
CA MET A 420 -24.93 55.43 -6.82
C MET A 420 -23.58 56.02 -7.22
N ILE A 421 -23.57 57.13 -7.96
CA ILE A 421 -22.36 57.77 -8.46
C ILE A 421 -21.57 58.47 -7.33
N ASN A 422 -22.27 59.20 -6.45
CA ASN A 422 -21.63 60.09 -5.48
C ASN A 422 -21.38 59.44 -4.10
N GLU A 423 -22.19 58.46 -3.67
CA GLU A 423 -22.02 57.78 -2.38
C GLU A 423 -21.46 56.36 -2.50
N PHE A 424 -22.04 55.54 -3.40
CA PHE A 424 -21.75 54.11 -3.47
C PHE A 424 -20.39 53.83 -4.12
N ILE A 425 -20.19 54.28 -5.36
CA ILE A 425 -18.98 53.99 -6.15
C ILE A 425 -17.69 54.44 -5.44
N PRO A 426 -17.61 55.63 -4.82
CA PRO A 426 -16.40 56.04 -4.09
C PRO A 426 -16.07 55.13 -2.91
N ARG A 427 -17.07 54.78 -2.08
CA ARG A 427 -16.90 53.88 -0.92
C ARG A 427 -16.55 52.45 -1.34
N PHE A 428 -17.14 51.96 -2.42
CA PHE A 428 -16.79 50.68 -3.01
C PHE A 428 -15.32 50.66 -3.47
N THR A 429 -14.90 51.72 -4.18
CA THR A 429 -13.52 51.87 -4.68
C THR A 429 -12.51 51.96 -3.54
N GLU A 430 -12.83 52.68 -2.47
CA GLU A 430 -11.99 52.78 -1.26
C GLU A 430 -11.78 51.40 -0.61
N LYS A 431 -12.86 50.66 -0.31
CA LYS A 431 -12.75 49.30 0.26
C LYS A 431 -12.05 48.30 -0.66
N LEU A 432 -12.25 48.41 -1.97
CA LEU A 432 -11.56 47.56 -2.94
C LEU A 432 -10.04 47.81 -2.92
N ASN A 433 -9.63 49.08 -2.85
CA ASN A 433 -8.22 49.46 -2.69
C ASN A 433 -7.64 48.99 -1.34
N GLU A 434 -8.39 49.09 -0.24
CA GLU A 434 -7.97 48.55 1.06
C GLU A 434 -7.74 47.04 1.01
N LYS A 435 -8.66 46.28 0.40
CA LYS A 435 -8.54 44.83 0.25
C LYS A 435 -7.39 44.44 -0.68
N SER A 436 -7.18 45.19 -1.77
CA SER A 436 -6.01 45.05 -2.64
C SER A 436 -4.70 45.22 -1.86
N LEU A 437 -4.59 46.27 -1.04
CA LEU A 437 -3.40 46.53 -0.22
C LEU A 437 -3.19 45.49 0.89
N GLN A 438 -4.26 44.89 1.40
CA GLN A 438 -4.16 43.76 2.34
C GLN A 438 -3.61 42.51 1.67
N LEU A 439 -4.07 42.18 0.46
CA LEU A 439 -3.59 41.04 -0.33
C LEU A 439 -2.11 41.23 -0.71
N GLU A 440 -1.71 42.41 -1.18
CA GLU A 440 -0.32 42.73 -1.52
C GLU A 440 0.63 42.57 -0.30
N LYS A 441 0.18 42.95 0.91
CA LYS A 441 0.92 42.71 2.15
C LYS A 441 1.02 41.23 2.53
N GLN A 442 -0.04 40.44 2.28
CA GLN A 442 -0.02 39.00 2.51
C GLN A 442 0.91 38.28 1.52
N GLU A 443 0.88 38.68 0.24
CA GLU A 443 1.77 38.17 -0.81
C GLU A 443 3.24 38.46 -0.46
N ALA A 444 3.56 39.68 -0.05
CA ALA A 444 4.92 40.06 0.39
C ALA A 444 5.39 39.22 1.61
N LEU A 445 4.51 38.95 2.58
CA LEU A 445 4.81 38.12 3.74
C LEU A 445 5.03 36.65 3.36
N ILE A 446 4.22 36.11 2.43
CA ILE A 446 4.39 34.74 1.90
C ILE A 446 5.71 34.64 1.13
N ALA A 447 6.04 35.61 0.28
CA ALA A 447 7.31 35.66 -0.43
C ALA A 447 8.52 35.68 0.53
N GLN A 448 8.47 36.47 1.60
CA GLN A 448 9.51 36.47 2.64
C GLN A 448 9.63 35.10 3.34
N ASN A 449 8.51 34.49 3.71
CA ASN A 449 8.51 33.17 4.34
C ASN A 449 9.09 32.09 3.42
N LEU A 450 8.73 32.09 2.12
CA LEU A 450 9.28 31.18 1.12
C LEU A 450 10.79 31.30 1.01
N GLU A 451 11.35 32.51 1.04
CA GLU A 451 12.81 32.70 0.99
C GLU A 451 13.50 32.09 2.22
N THR A 452 12.97 32.31 3.44
CA THR A 452 13.53 31.67 4.65
C THR A 452 13.37 30.14 4.67
N ILE A 453 12.46 29.58 3.88
CA ILE A 453 12.31 28.13 3.70
C ILE A 453 13.34 27.60 2.70
N LYS A 454 13.61 28.32 1.61
CA LYS A 454 14.69 27.99 0.66
C LYS A 454 16.06 28.00 1.34
N GLU A 455 16.39 29.03 2.12
CA GLU A 455 17.65 29.11 2.87
C GLU A 455 17.83 27.89 3.81
N LYS A 456 16.75 27.47 4.50
CA LYS A 456 16.79 26.27 5.35
C LYS A 456 16.93 24.99 4.55
N LEU A 457 16.28 24.90 3.38
CA LEU A 457 16.39 23.74 2.49
C LEU A 457 17.82 23.60 1.97
N GLU A 458 18.45 24.69 1.54
CA GLU A 458 19.85 24.72 1.09
C GLU A 458 20.79 24.20 2.20
N ILE A 459 20.67 24.72 3.43
CA ILE A 459 21.44 24.25 4.60
C ILE A 459 21.23 22.76 4.90
N GLU A 460 20.00 22.23 4.79
CA GLU A 460 19.76 20.79 4.98
C GLU A 460 20.28 19.94 3.81
N THR A 461 20.27 20.44 2.57
CA THR A 461 20.90 19.74 1.43
C THR A 461 22.42 19.67 1.56
N GLU A 462 23.08 20.73 2.02
CA GLU A 462 24.53 20.71 2.29
C GLU A 462 24.87 19.67 3.37
N LYS A 463 24.14 19.64 4.49
CA LYS A 463 24.31 18.62 5.55
C LYS A 463 24.10 17.20 5.02
N LEU A 464 23.11 16.99 4.16
CA LEU A 464 22.84 15.68 3.57
C LEU A 464 24.02 15.24 2.68
N GLU A 465 24.59 16.14 1.88
CA GLU A 465 25.79 15.84 1.10
C GLU A 465 27.00 15.50 2.00
N GLU A 466 27.20 16.23 3.10
CA GLU A 466 28.28 15.94 4.05
C GLU A 466 28.12 14.55 4.68
N LEU A 467 26.90 14.20 5.10
CA LEU A 467 26.58 12.86 5.63
C LEU A 467 26.77 11.76 4.59
N GLN A 468 26.41 11.99 3.32
CA GLN A 468 26.70 11.06 2.22
C GLN A 468 28.21 10.90 1.99
N LYS A 469 28.97 12.00 1.99
CA LYS A 469 30.45 11.99 1.87
C LYS A 469 31.10 11.24 3.04
N LEU A 470 30.57 11.33 4.25
CA LEU A 470 31.02 10.55 5.41
C LEU A 470 30.67 9.07 5.30
N ASN A 471 29.42 8.72 4.97
CA ASN A 471 29.01 7.32 4.76
C ASN A 471 29.87 6.62 3.70
N LEU A 472 30.15 7.29 2.58
CA LEU A 472 31.04 6.77 1.53
C LEU A 472 32.50 6.60 1.99
N ARG A 473 32.99 7.37 2.97
CA ARG A 473 34.30 7.15 3.59
C ARG A 473 34.28 5.95 4.53
N GLU A 474 33.27 5.83 5.38
CA GLU A 474 33.12 4.65 6.26
C GLU A 474 32.95 3.36 5.47
N GLU A 475 32.20 3.36 4.36
CA GLU A 475 32.01 2.16 3.55
C GLU A 475 33.32 1.73 2.87
N ARG A 476 34.18 2.68 2.45
CA ARG A 476 35.54 2.37 1.98
C ARG A 476 36.38 1.75 3.10
N ILE A 477 36.35 2.30 4.32
CA ILE A 477 37.07 1.73 5.47
C ILE A 477 36.58 0.29 5.72
N ARG A 478 35.27 0.07 5.84
CA ARG A 478 34.66 -1.27 5.99
C ARG A 478 35.01 -2.21 4.83
N ARG A 479 35.23 -1.70 3.61
CA ARG A 479 35.68 -2.50 2.45
C ARG A 479 37.12 -2.94 2.61
N ASN A 480 38.02 -2.00 2.92
CA ASN A 480 39.44 -2.27 3.15
C ASN A 480 39.63 -3.26 4.30
N GLU A 481 38.96 -3.04 5.44
CA GLU A 481 38.95 -3.99 6.56
C GLU A 481 38.54 -5.40 6.11
N ARG A 482 37.44 -5.53 5.34
CA ARG A 482 37.00 -6.83 4.81
C ARG A 482 37.98 -7.47 3.82
N GLU A 483 38.84 -6.69 3.18
CA GLU A 483 39.89 -7.19 2.29
C GLU A 483 41.10 -7.64 3.12
N GLU A 484 41.57 -6.85 4.08
CA GLU A 484 42.59 -7.24 5.07
C GLU A 484 42.18 -8.50 5.86
N TRP A 485 40.92 -8.62 6.30
CA TRP A 485 40.41 -9.82 6.96
C TRP A 485 40.42 -11.06 6.04
N LYS A 486 40.21 -10.90 4.72
CA LYS A 486 40.32 -12.02 3.76
C LYS A 486 41.76 -12.42 3.54
N GLU A 487 42.67 -11.46 3.35
CA GLU A 487 44.10 -11.72 3.18
C GLU A 487 44.69 -12.43 4.39
N ASN A 488 44.39 -11.92 5.60
CA ASN A 488 44.77 -12.57 6.86
C ASN A 488 44.18 -13.98 6.98
N ARG A 489 42.94 -14.22 6.54
CA ARG A 489 42.35 -15.56 6.56
C ARG A 489 43.06 -16.52 5.59
N VAL A 490 43.38 -16.08 4.37
CA VAL A 490 44.15 -16.88 3.40
C VAL A 490 45.57 -17.17 3.90
N LEU A 491 46.22 -16.22 4.58
CA LEU A 491 47.53 -16.43 5.19
C LEU A 491 47.47 -17.46 6.34
N LEU A 492 46.41 -17.42 7.17
CA LEU A 492 46.18 -18.41 8.21
C LEU A 492 45.82 -19.79 7.64
N GLU A 493 45.01 -19.86 6.59
CA GLU A 493 44.67 -21.10 5.87
C GLU A 493 45.95 -21.78 5.33
N LYS A 494 46.84 -21.03 4.66
CA LYS A 494 48.15 -21.54 4.22
C LYS A 494 49.02 -22.05 5.38
N LYS A 495 49.05 -21.32 6.50
CA LYS A 495 49.83 -21.72 7.67
C LYS A 495 49.28 -22.98 8.35
N ILE A 496 47.97 -23.20 8.27
CA ILE A 496 47.35 -24.46 8.71
C ILE A 496 47.78 -25.60 7.78
N GLU A 497 47.73 -25.40 6.46
CA GLU A 497 48.18 -26.37 5.45
C GLU A 497 49.66 -26.75 5.63
N GLU A 498 50.55 -25.77 5.87
CA GLU A 498 51.96 -26.00 6.22
C GLU A 498 52.12 -26.91 7.46
N VAL A 499 51.39 -26.62 8.54
CA VAL A 499 51.43 -27.40 9.79
C VAL A 499 50.80 -28.79 9.62
N GLU A 500 49.79 -28.94 8.78
CA GLU A 500 49.20 -30.24 8.46
C GLU A 500 50.17 -31.11 7.65
N ASN A 501 50.87 -30.53 6.67
CA ASN A 501 51.94 -31.20 5.91
C ASN A 501 53.11 -31.63 6.82
N GLU A 502 53.58 -30.76 7.73
CA GLU A 502 54.62 -31.11 8.72
C GLU A 502 54.17 -32.26 9.62
N LYS A 503 52.90 -32.25 10.06
CA LYS A 503 52.32 -33.31 10.89
C LYS A 503 52.22 -34.64 10.14
N GLU A 504 51.84 -34.63 8.86
CA GLU A 504 51.82 -35.84 8.03
C GLU A 504 53.23 -36.43 7.88
N LEU A 505 54.23 -35.60 7.58
CA LEU A 505 55.64 -36.01 7.52
C LEU A 505 56.12 -36.61 8.85
N ILE A 506 55.76 -36.03 9.99
CA ILE A 506 56.05 -36.59 11.31
C ILE A 506 55.35 -37.95 11.50
N CYS A 507 54.09 -38.09 11.11
CA CYS A 507 53.37 -39.35 11.19
C CYS A 507 53.96 -40.44 10.28
N GLU A 508 54.50 -40.10 9.10
CA GLU A 508 55.23 -41.04 8.24
C GLU A 508 56.57 -41.46 8.87
N ASN A 509 57.34 -40.50 9.39
CA ASN A 509 58.58 -40.78 10.11
C ASN A 509 58.33 -41.68 11.35
N MET A 510 57.24 -41.46 12.10
CA MET A 510 56.87 -42.32 13.22
C MET A 510 56.52 -43.75 12.78
N LYS A 511 55.85 -43.93 11.64
CA LYS A 511 55.59 -45.28 11.08
C LYS A 511 56.89 -45.97 10.64
N ALA A 512 57.81 -45.22 10.02
CA ALA A 512 59.12 -45.75 9.61
C ALA A 512 59.96 -46.18 10.83
N VAL A 513 60.00 -45.37 11.89
CA VAL A 513 60.64 -45.74 13.16
C VAL A 513 60.01 -47.00 13.76
N GLN A 514 58.67 -47.09 13.81
CA GLN A 514 57.97 -48.29 14.29
C GLN A 514 58.26 -49.56 13.45
N GLN A 515 58.50 -49.42 12.14
CA GLN A 515 58.93 -50.54 11.29
C GLN A 515 60.35 -50.97 11.61
N LEU A 516 61.28 -50.01 11.78
CA LEU A 516 62.66 -50.29 12.18
C LEU A 516 62.73 -50.93 13.57
N ASP A 517 61.92 -50.47 14.54
CA ASP A 517 61.83 -51.10 15.87
C ASP A 517 61.37 -52.57 15.76
N GLN A 518 60.38 -52.87 14.93
CA GLN A 518 59.93 -54.25 14.68
C GLN A 518 60.99 -55.11 13.97
N GLU A 519 61.82 -54.54 13.11
CA GLU A 519 62.95 -55.24 12.48
C GLU A 519 64.06 -55.51 13.49
N ILE A 520 64.38 -54.53 14.35
CA ILE A 520 65.32 -54.67 15.46
C ILE A 520 64.85 -55.73 16.46
N GLU A 521 63.56 -55.80 16.80
CA GLU A 521 63.02 -56.85 17.67
C GLU A 521 63.16 -58.25 17.05
N LYS A 522 62.78 -58.42 15.77
CA LYS A 522 62.95 -59.69 15.04
C LYS A 522 64.41 -60.12 14.98
N GLU A 523 65.32 -59.19 14.71
CA GLU A 523 66.74 -59.51 14.59
C GLU A 523 67.37 -59.81 15.97
N ASN A 524 66.94 -59.14 17.04
CA ASN A 524 67.28 -59.53 18.40
C ASN A 524 66.75 -60.93 18.76
N GLU A 525 65.55 -61.32 18.31
CA GLU A 525 65.02 -62.67 18.50
C GLU A 525 65.80 -63.72 17.71
N ASN A 526 66.17 -63.42 16.47
CA ASN A 526 67.07 -64.25 15.63
C ASN A 526 68.43 -64.43 16.29
N MET A 527 69.03 -63.34 16.81
CA MET A 527 70.29 -63.38 17.54
C MET A 527 70.19 -64.22 18.81
N ARG A 528 69.11 -64.11 19.58
CA ARG A 528 68.86 -64.99 20.74
C ARG A 528 68.81 -66.47 20.34
N LYS A 529 68.00 -66.82 19.33
CA LYS A 529 67.93 -68.19 18.79
C LYS A 529 69.28 -68.70 18.31
N ASN A 530 70.06 -67.86 17.63
CA ASN A 530 71.43 -68.19 17.22
C ASN A 530 72.36 -68.42 18.42
N THR A 531 72.29 -67.59 19.47
CA THR A 531 73.08 -67.79 20.69
C THR A 531 72.70 -69.08 21.43
N GLU A 532 71.40 -69.41 21.53
CA GLU A 532 70.95 -70.70 22.09
C GLU A 532 71.46 -71.91 21.28
N VAL A 533 71.43 -71.82 19.95
CA VAL A 533 71.95 -72.87 19.07
C VAL A 533 73.48 -73.02 19.21
N GLN A 534 74.21 -71.92 19.37
CA GLN A 534 75.66 -71.99 19.63
C GLN A 534 75.96 -72.54 21.03
N GLN A 535 75.21 -72.14 22.05
CA GLN A 535 75.36 -72.65 23.41
C GLN A 535 75.13 -74.17 23.47
N ARG A 536 74.04 -74.67 22.86
CA ARG A 536 73.79 -76.12 22.73
C ARG A 536 74.91 -76.86 21.99
N LYS A 537 75.53 -76.23 20.99
CA LYS A 537 76.71 -76.81 20.32
C LYS A 537 77.91 -76.87 21.25
N CYS A 538 78.18 -75.81 22.03
CA CYS A 538 79.23 -75.81 23.05
C CYS A 538 79.00 -76.91 24.08
N GLU A 539 77.80 -77.03 24.65
CA GLU A 539 77.41 -78.10 25.58
C GLU A 539 77.65 -79.50 24.98
N GLN A 540 77.26 -79.72 23.71
CA GLN A 540 77.55 -80.98 22.99
C GLN A 540 79.04 -81.22 22.73
N PHE A 541 79.85 -80.17 22.56
CA PHE A 541 81.29 -80.30 22.44
C PHE A 541 81.96 -80.59 23.79
N GLU A 542 81.52 -79.94 24.86
CA GLU A 542 81.96 -80.22 26.23
C GLU A 542 81.64 -81.66 26.63
N GLU A 543 80.43 -82.14 26.39
CA GLU A 543 80.04 -83.54 26.64
C GLU A 543 80.93 -84.52 25.86
N LYS A 544 81.20 -84.26 24.57
CA LYS A 544 82.13 -85.07 23.76
C LYS A 544 83.56 -85.02 24.28
N ILE A 545 84.04 -83.87 24.76
CA ILE A 545 85.36 -83.73 25.36
C ILE A 545 85.43 -84.54 26.66
N VAL A 546 84.42 -84.45 27.53
CA VAL A 546 84.36 -85.24 28.78
C VAL A 546 84.36 -86.74 28.49
N ILE A 547 83.58 -87.20 27.52
CA ILE A 547 83.59 -88.61 27.07
C ILE A 547 84.99 -89.01 26.57
N LYS A 548 85.61 -88.20 25.70
CA LYS A 548 86.93 -88.51 25.13
C LYS A 548 88.06 -88.48 26.17
N VAL A 549 87.97 -87.59 27.16
CA VAL A 549 88.89 -87.55 28.30
C VAL A 549 88.72 -88.78 29.20
N ALA A 550 87.48 -89.24 29.42
CA ALA A 550 87.22 -90.48 30.15
C ALA A 550 87.74 -91.73 29.42
N GLU A 551 87.62 -91.78 28.08
CA GLU A 551 88.24 -92.82 27.25
C GLU A 551 89.77 -92.81 27.37
N LEU A 552 90.41 -91.65 27.22
CA LEU A 552 91.87 -91.49 27.36
C LEU A 552 92.36 -91.83 28.77
N ALA A 553 91.61 -91.47 29.82
CA ALA A 553 91.94 -91.84 31.20
C ALA A 553 91.89 -93.37 31.41
N LYS A 554 90.94 -94.05 30.74
CA LYS A 554 90.83 -95.52 30.76
C LYS A 554 91.96 -96.19 29.98
N GLU A 555 92.37 -95.63 28.84
CA GLU A 555 93.56 -96.06 28.08
C GLU A 555 94.84 -95.87 28.90
N MET A 556 95.00 -94.73 29.58
CA MET A 556 96.13 -94.49 30.51
C MET A 556 96.14 -95.50 31.67
N MET A 557 94.98 -95.80 32.27
CA MET A 557 94.89 -96.79 33.36
C MET A 557 95.28 -98.20 32.87
N ASN A 558 94.92 -98.57 31.65
CA ASN A 558 95.37 -99.82 31.04
C ASN A 558 96.89 -99.83 30.83
N LEU A 559 97.47 -98.75 30.29
CA LEU A 559 98.92 -98.61 30.11
C LEU A 559 99.70 -98.60 31.43
N GLU A 560 99.14 -98.04 32.51
CA GLU A 560 99.73 -98.13 33.85
C GLU A 560 99.66 -99.57 34.40
N ASN A 561 98.56 -100.28 34.20
CA ASN A 561 98.45 -101.70 34.57
C ASN A 561 99.48 -102.57 33.81
N GLU A 562 99.64 -102.34 32.50
CA GLU A 562 100.68 -103.00 31.68
C GLU A 562 102.10 -102.65 32.17
N ARG A 563 102.37 -101.37 32.46
CA ARG A 563 103.65 -100.93 33.05
C ARG A 563 103.90 -101.59 34.42
N PHE A 564 102.87 -101.76 35.26
CA PHE A 564 102.99 -102.42 36.55
C PHE A 564 103.27 -103.91 36.40
N ALA A 565 102.67 -104.58 35.40
CA ALA A 565 102.98 -105.96 35.05
C ALA A 565 104.45 -106.12 34.57
N VAL A 566 104.95 -105.19 33.75
CA VAL A 566 106.34 -105.16 33.30
C VAL A 566 107.32 -104.88 34.47
N LEU A 567 106.97 -103.99 35.40
CA LEU A 567 107.77 -103.73 36.60
C LEU A 567 107.83 -104.95 37.54
N ASN A 568 106.70 -105.60 37.81
CA ASN A 568 106.67 -106.85 38.57
C ASN A 568 107.48 -107.98 37.90
N PHE A 569 107.49 -108.03 36.56
CA PHE A 569 108.34 -108.98 35.82
C PHE A 569 109.83 -108.63 35.96
N ALA A 570 110.21 -107.36 35.85
CA ALA A 570 111.59 -106.89 36.06
C ALA A 570 112.08 -107.11 37.50
N GLU A 571 111.20 -106.95 38.50
CA GLU A 571 111.55 -107.14 39.91
C GLU A 571 111.75 -108.63 40.27
N ASN A 572 110.96 -109.53 39.66
CA ASN A 572 111.21 -110.97 39.74
C ASN A 572 112.58 -111.35 39.13
N ILE A 573 112.95 -110.76 37.98
CA ILE A 573 114.28 -110.95 37.39
C ILE A 573 115.38 -110.43 38.34
N ALA A 574 115.19 -109.25 38.95
CA ALA A 574 116.14 -108.68 39.90
C ALA A 574 116.31 -109.52 41.18
N GLN A 575 115.26 -110.19 41.66
CA GLN A 575 115.34 -111.13 42.79
C GLN A 575 116.10 -112.41 42.40
N THR A 576 115.86 -112.98 41.22
CA THR A 576 116.65 -114.13 40.73
C THR A 576 118.12 -113.79 40.44
N ALA A 577 118.44 -112.54 40.07
CA ALA A 577 119.82 -112.11 39.90
C ALA A 577 120.58 -111.95 41.24
N LYS A 578 119.87 -111.64 42.34
CA LYS A 578 120.48 -111.49 43.67
C LYS A 578 120.83 -112.83 44.34
N SER A 579 120.16 -113.93 44.02
CA SER A 579 120.48 -115.25 44.60
C SER A 579 121.75 -115.88 44.02
N LEU A 580 122.21 -115.44 42.84
CA LEU A 580 123.38 -115.99 42.14
C LEU A 580 124.73 -115.37 42.54
N LYS A 581 124.75 -114.30 43.36
CA LYS A 581 125.98 -113.58 43.74
C LYS A 581 126.57 -113.95 45.12
N ASN A 582 125.98 -114.92 45.82
CA ASN A 582 126.46 -115.42 47.12
C ASN A 582 127.30 -116.72 47.02
N LYS A 583 128.01 -116.90 45.91
CA LYS A 583 129.03 -117.94 45.71
C LYS A 583 130.18 -117.39 44.88
N ASP A 584 131.05 -116.64 45.53
CA ASP A 584 132.52 -116.88 45.63
C ASP A 584 133.16 -115.80 46.53
#